data_AF-A0A5C8U043-F1
#
_entry.id   AF-A0A5C8U043-F1
#
_cell.length_a   1.000
_cell.length_b   1.000
_cell.length_c   1.000
_cell.angle_alpha   90.00
_cell.angle_beta   90.00
_cell.angle_gamma   90.00
#
_symmetry.space_group_name_H-M   'P 1'
#
loop_
_entity.id
_entity.type
_entity.pdbx_description
1 polymer ?
#
loop_
_entity_poly.entity_id
_entity_poly.type
_entity_poly.pdbx_seq_one_letter_code
_entity_poly.pdbx_strand_id
1 'polypeptide(L)'
;MGRFVVGAERDQTTLFPPCLEDWIAEDNPVRVVDAFVDALDLGTLGFAGVDAARTGRPGYHPAALLKLYVYGYLHRVPSSRRLEREAGRNVEVMWLTGQLSPDHKTIAEFRRQNGPAIGRVCARFVALCREMGLLTGTRVAIDGSKFKAVNNRDRNFTQGKLDRRRQQIEESVSRYLSQLDTADRQDPTPEL
;
A
#
# COMPACT_ATOMS: atom_id res chain seq x y z
N MET A 1 6.21 -30.33 -38.91
CA MET A 1 7.05 -29.24 -38.37
C MET A 1 6.18 -28.28 -37.59
N GLY A 2 6.43 -28.14 -36.29
CA GLY A 2 5.56 -27.42 -35.35
C GLY A 2 5.41 -25.95 -35.73
N ARG A 3 4.16 -25.48 -35.83
CA ARG A 3 3.77 -24.12 -36.22
C ARG A 3 3.70 -23.13 -35.05
N PHE A 4 4.14 -23.52 -33.85
CA PHE A 4 4.01 -22.72 -32.63
C PHE A 4 5.36 -22.55 -31.94
N VAL A 5 5.53 -21.40 -31.29
CA VAL A 5 6.59 -21.16 -30.32
C VAL A 5 6.35 -22.07 -29.11
N VAL A 6 7.35 -22.86 -28.70
CA VAL A 6 7.26 -23.82 -27.60
C VAL A 6 7.90 -23.21 -26.35
N GLY A 7 7.28 -23.41 -25.19
CA GLY A 7 7.82 -22.98 -23.89
C GLY A 7 8.92 -23.91 -23.36
N ALA A 8 9.51 -23.55 -22.22
CA ALA A 8 10.47 -24.41 -21.53
C ALA A 8 9.77 -25.62 -20.87
N GLU A 9 10.49 -26.74 -20.74
CA GLU A 9 10.01 -27.95 -20.07
C GLU A 9 9.94 -27.76 -18.55
N ARG A 10 8.92 -28.34 -17.90
CA ARG A 10 8.66 -28.11 -16.45
C ARG A 10 9.64 -28.82 -15.52
N ASP A 11 10.28 -29.88 -16.00
CA ASP A 11 11.27 -30.69 -15.28
C ASP A 11 12.72 -30.24 -15.57
N GLN A 12 12.90 -29.26 -16.47
CA GLN A 12 14.20 -28.68 -16.77
C GLN A 12 14.74 -27.94 -15.54
N THR A 13 15.84 -28.43 -15.00
CA THR A 13 16.54 -27.79 -13.88
C THR A 13 17.47 -26.69 -14.38
N THR A 14 17.55 -25.56 -13.68
CA THR A 14 18.54 -24.51 -13.94
C THR A 14 19.81 -24.75 -13.12
N LEU A 15 20.97 -24.38 -13.66
CA LEU A 15 22.26 -24.56 -12.97
C LEU A 15 22.35 -23.72 -11.68
N PHE A 16 21.77 -22.52 -11.69
CA PHE A 16 21.66 -21.65 -10.53
C PHE A 16 20.19 -21.23 -10.34
N PRO A 17 19.72 -21.01 -9.09
CA PRO A 17 18.46 -20.33 -8.86
C PRO A 17 18.52 -18.93 -9.50
N PRO A 18 17.49 -18.50 -10.23
CA PRO A 18 17.43 -17.13 -10.74
C PRO A 18 17.44 -16.13 -9.57
N CYS A 19 18.09 -14.98 -9.75
CA CYS A 19 18.04 -13.95 -8.72
C CYS A 19 16.66 -13.29 -8.74
N LEU A 20 16.19 -12.79 -7.59
CA LEU A 20 14.86 -12.16 -7.52
C LEU A 20 14.79 -10.96 -8.49
N GLU A 21 15.88 -10.20 -8.64
CA GLU A 21 15.92 -9.07 -9.57
C GLU A 21 15.62 -9.44 -11.02
N ASP A 22 15.97 -10.65 -11.45
CA ASP A 22 15.71 -11.13 -12.82
C ASP A 22 14.20 -11.34 -13.07
N TRP A 23 13.40 -11.45 -12.03
CA TRP A 23 11.98 -11.78 -12.14
C TRP A 23 11.11 -10.57 -12.49
N ILE A 24 11.61 -9.36 -12.23
CA ILE A 24 10.84 -8.12 -12.30
C ILE A 24 11.55 -7.14 -13.23
N ALA A 25 10.87 -6.76 -14.31
CA ALA A 25 11.37 -5.74 -15.24
C ALA A 25 11.65 -4.40 -14.52
N GLU A 26 12.59 -3.62 -15.03
CA GLU A 26 13.01 -2.33 -14.45
C GLU A 26 11.87 -1.30 -14.38
N ASP A 27 10.91 -1.39 -15.30
CA ASP A 27 9.75 -0.49 -15.41
C ASP A 27 8.52 -1.00 -14.65
N ASN A 28 8.61 -2.13 -13.95
CA ASN A 28 7.48 -2.67 -13.21
C ASN A 28 7.10 -1.74 -12.03
N PRO A 29 5.80 -1.37 -11.88
CA PRO A 29 5.34 -0.46 -10.84
C PRO A 29 5.59 -0.95 -9.40
N VAL A 30 5.80 -2.24 -9.18
CA VAL A 30 6.11 -2.78 -7.84
C VAL A 30 7.40 -2.19 -7.27
N ARG A 31 8.36 -1.82 -8.14
CA ARG A 31 9.60 -1.14 -7.74
C ARG A 31 9.35 0.24 -7.15
N VAL A 32 8.28 0.92 -7.58
CA VAL A 32 7.85 2.21 -7.00
C VAL A 32 7.30 1.99 -5.60
N VAL A 33 6.56 0.90 -5.36
CA VAL A 33 6.06 0.55 -4.02
C VAL A 33 7.23 0.29 -3.08
N ASP A 34 8.22 -0.47 -3.54
CA ASP A 34 9.44 -0.80 -2.79
C ASP A 34 10.20 0.47 -2.38
N ALA A 35 10.60 1.27 -3.37
CA ALA A 35 11.34 2.51 -3.15
C ALA A 35 10.55 3.53 -2.31
N PHE A 36 9.24 3.63 -2.51
CA PHE A 36 8.39 4.53 -1.73
C PHE A 36 8.40 4.13 -0.25
N VAL A 37 8.18 2.86 0.08
CA VAL A 37 8.12 2.41 1.47
C VAL A 37 9.49 2.52 2.14
N ASP A 38 10.58 2.21 1.44
CA ASP A 38 11.93 2.28 2.00
C ASP A 38 12.40 3.73 2.25
N ALA A 39 11.85 4.70 1.54
CA ALA A 39 12.09 6.12 1.80
C ALA A 39 11.34 6.66 3.04
N LEU A 40 10.42 5.90 3.63
CA LEU A 40 9.63 6.36 4.79
C LEU A 40 10.38 6.13 6.10
N ASP A 41 10.37 7.15 6.96
CA ASP A 41 10.66 6.98 8.38
C ASP A 41 9.45 6.38 9.10
N LEU A 42 9.41 5.05 9.17
CA LEU A 42 8.31 4.30 9.80
C LEU A 42 8.20 4.57 11.30
N GLY A 43 9.32 4.87 11.99
CA GLY A 43 9.31 5.19 13.42
C GLY A 43 8.59 6.51 13.68
N THR A 44 8.94 7.56 12.94
CA THR A 44 8.27 8.87 13.02
C THR A 44 6.81 8.81 12.57
N LEU A 45 6.48 7.91 11.65
CA LEU A 45 5.11 7.64 11.24
C LEU A 45 4.32 6.81 12.24
N GLY A 46 4.93 6.36 13.34
CA GLY A 46 4.28 5.67 14.45
C GLY A 46 3.96 4.21 14.17
N PHE A 47 4.75 3.54 13.32
CA PHE A 47 4.72 2.09 13.21
C PHE A 47 5.38 1.46 14.42
N ALA A 48 4.76 0.42 14.98
CA ALA A 48 5.38 -0.40 16.00
C ALA A 48 6.35 -1.44 15.38
N GLY A 49 7.33 -1.90 16.15
CA GLY A 49 8.22 -3.00 15.75
C GLY A 49 9.26 -2.64 14.68
N VAL A 50 9.56 -1.34 14.50
CA VAL A 50 10.68 -0.88 13.67
C VAL A 50 12.00 -1.37 14.26
N ASP A 51 12.18 -1.19 15.57
CA ASP A 51 13.29 -1.78 16.30
C ASP A 51 12.97 -3.21 16.71
N ALA A 52 13.91 -4.12 16.42
CA ALA A 52 13.78 -5.51 16.80
C ALA A 52 13.75 -5.65 18.34
N ALA A 53 12.88 -6.54 18.83
CA ALA A 53 12.87 -6.87 20.25
C ALA A 53 14.21 -7.49 20.68
N ARG A 54 14.72 -7.09 21.85
CA ARG A 54 16.01 -7.58 22.39
C ARG A 54 16.03 -9.10 22.63
N THR A 55 14.87 -9.72 22.80
CA THR A 55 14.70 -11.13 23.13
C THR A 55 13.48 -11.72 22.43
N GLY A 56 13.51 -13.03 22.18
CA GLY A 56 12.42 -13.76 21.51
C GLY A 56 12.67 -13.94 20.02
N ARG A 57 11.70 -14.54 19.32
CA ARG A 57 11.76 -14.67 17.86
C ARG A 57 11.61 -13.28 17.21
N PRO A 58 12.50 -12.88 16.29
CA PRO A 58 12.34 -11.65 15.54
C PRO A 58 11.00 -11.64 14.78
N GLY A 59 10.27 -10.53 14.90
CA GLY A 59 9.08 -10.28 14.10
C GLY A 59 9.43 -9.86 12.67
N TYR A 60 8.42 -9.79 11.82
CA TYR A 60 8.56 -9.16 10.51
C TYR A 60 8.77 -7.65 10.68
N HIS A 61 9.69 -7.09 9.91
CA HIS A 61 9.86 -5.64 9.88
C HIS A 61 8.60 -4.98 9.29
N PRO A 62 8.10 -3.87 9.86
CA PRO A 62 6.86 -3.22 9.43
C PRO A 62 6.89 -2.78 7.95
N ALA A 63 8.07 -2.50 7.38
CA ALA A 63 8.20 -2.17 5.95
C ALA A 63 7.70 -3.31 5.04
N ALA A 64 8.07 -4.57 5.32
CA ALA A 64 7.66 -5.70 4.48
C ALA A 64 6.13 -5.89 4.48
N LEU A 65 5.50 -5.74 5.65
CA LEU A 65 4.05 -5.82 5.80
C LEU A 65 3.35 -4.61 5.16
N LEU A 66 3.93 -3.41 5.29
CA LEU A 66 3.40 -2.20 4.63
C LEU A 66 3.46 -2.31 3.11
N LYS A 67 4.58 -2.79 2.55
CA LYS A 67 4.73 -3.06 1.11
C LYS A 67 3.63 -4.00 0.60
N LEU A 68 3.36 -5.09 1.32
CA LEU A 68 2.28 -6.02 1.01
C LEU A 68 0.89 -5.34 1.05
N TYR A 69 0.65 -4.45 2.01
CA TYR A 69 -0.61 -3.71 2.10
C TYR A 69 -0.79 -2.69 0.98
N VAL A 70 0.27 -1.97 0.61
CA VAL A 70 0.23 -1.03 -0.53
C VAL A 70 -0.01 -1.80 -1.83
N TYR A 71 0.68 -2.94 -2.03
CA TYR A 71 0.42 -3.84 -3.15
C TYR A 71 -1.05 -4.30 -3.18
N GLY A 72 -1.56 -4.79 -2.05
CA GLY A 72 -2.96 -5.21 -1.93
C GLY A 72 -3.96 -4.12 -2.29
N TYR A 73 -3.70 -2.88 -1.86
CA TYR A 73 -4.53 -1.74 -2.20
C TYR A 73 -4.57 -1.48 -3.72
N LEU A 74 -3.40 -1.41 -4.36
CA LEU A 74 -3.25 -1.14 -5.79
C LEU A 74 -3.89 -2.24 -6.64
N HIS A 75 -3.73 -3.50 -6.24
CA HIS A 75 -4.23 -4.67 -6.97
C HIS A 75 -5.63 -5.12 -6.53
N ARG A 76 -6.33 -4.34 -5.70
CA ARG A 76 -7.70 -4.64 -5.19
C ARG A 76 -7.79 -6.01 -4.52
N VAL A 77 -6.81 -6.34 -3.68
CA VAL A 77 -6.75 -7.54 -2.85
C VAL A 77 -6.99 -7.15 -1.38
N PRO A 78 -8.26 -7.04 -0.94
CA PRO A 78 -8.58 -6.52 0.40
C PRO A 78 -8.41 -7.54 1.53
N SER A 79 -8.35 -8.83 1.21
CA SER A 79 -8.29 -9.93 2.19
C SER A 79 -6.84 -10.28 2.53
N SER A 80 -6.56 -10.38 3.82
CA SER A 80 -5.29 -10.83 4.40
C SER A 80 -4.98 -12.28 4.01
N ARG A 81 -5.99 -13.15 3.85
CA ARG A 81 -5.81 -14.51 3.32
C ARG A 81 -5.44 -14.52 1.84
N ARG A 82 -6.03 -13.61 1.06
CA ARG A 82 -5.62 -13.42 -0.33
C ARG A 82 -4.19 -12.90 -0.40
N LEU A 83 -3.81 -11.94 0.45
CA LEU A 83 -2.44 -11.43 0.51
C LEU A 83 -1.42 -12.50 0.92
N GLU A 84 -1.75 -13.36 1.89
CA GLU A 84 -0.94 -14.54 2.24
C GLU A 84 -0.72 -15.43 1.02
N ARG A 85 -1.79 -15.74 0.26
CA ARG A 85 -1.68 -16.53 -0.97
C ARG A 85 -0.83 -15.84 -2.04
N GLU A 86 -0.98 -14.53 -2.23
CA GLU A 86 -0.15 -13.76 -3.16
C GLU A 86 1.32 -13.81 -2.76
N ALA A 87 1.65 -13.68 -1.46
CA ALA A 87 3.02 -13.73 -0.97
C ALA A 87 3.73 -15.07 -1.27
N GLY A 88 2.97 -16.17 -1.36
CA GLY A 88 3.51 -17.50 -1.69
C GLY A 88 3.53 -17.87 -3.18
N ARG A 89 2.94 -17.07 -4.08
CA ARG A 89 2.76 -17.48 -5.50
C ARG A 89 3.01 -16.40 -6.53
N ASN A 90 2.89 -15.13 -6.14
CA ASN A 90 2.97 -14.00 -7.05
C ASN A 90 4.40 -13.49 -7.05
N VAL A 91 5.02 -13.53 -8.23
CA VAL A 91 6.42 -13.17 -8.42
C VAL A 91 6.71 -11.73 -8.01
N GLU A 92 5.77 -10.80 -8.23
CA GLU A 92 5.91 -9.40 -7.81
C GLU A 92 5.94 -9.28 -6.28
N VAL A 93 5.06 -10.03 -5.60
CA VAL A 93 4.99 -10.00 -4.14
C VAL A 93 6.19 -10.72 -3.53
N MET A 94 6.61 -11.84 -4.10
CA MET A 94 7.81 -12.56 -3.68
C MET A 94 9.06 -11.68 -3.84
N TRP A 95 9.17 -10.92 -4.92
CA TRP A 95 10.24 -9.94 -5.08
C TRP A 95 10.13 -8.83 -4.02
N LEU A 96 8.96 -8.21 -3.89
CA LEU A 96 8.69 -7.07 -3.01
C LEU A 96 8.92 -7.38 -1.52
N THR A 97 8.65 -8.61 -1.09
CA THR A 97 8.84 -9.03 0.30
C THR A 97 10.14 -9.80 0.53
N GLY A 98 10.98 -10.01 -0.49
CA GLY A 98 12.17 -10.85 -0.39
C GLY A 98 11.82 -12.30 -0.02
N GLN A 99 10.75 -12.82 -0.60
CA GLN A 99 10.17 -14.16 -0.36
C GLN A 99 9.62 -14.39 1.05
N LEU A 100 9.45 -13.34 1.85
CA LEU A 100 8.72 -13.44 3.10
C LEU A 100 7.24 -13.70 2.82
N SER A 101 6.69 -14.76 3.42
CA SER A 101 5.28 -15.16 3.31
C SER A 101 4.61 -15.13 4.68
N PRO A 102 4.32 -13.94 5.24
CA PRO A 102 3.61 -13.81 6.50
C PRO A 102 2.19 -14.41 6.39
N ASP A 103 1.75 -15.10 7.44
CA ASP A 103 0.40 -15.65 7.48
C ASP A 103 -0.67 -14.54 7.61
N HIS A 104 -1.92 -14.85 7.24
CA HIS A 104 -3.01 -13.88 7.29
C HIS A 104 -3.26 -13.27 8.68
N LYS A 105 -2.95 -13.97 9.78
CA LYS A 105 -3.14 -13.42 11.14
C LYS A 105 -2.09 -12.34 11.39
N THR A 106 -0.84 -12.60 11.03
CA THR A 106 0.25 -11.63 11.08
C THR A 106 -0.10 -10.37 10.26
N ILE A 107 -0.60 -10.57 9.04
CA ILE A 107 -1.01 -9.48 8.14
C ILE A 107 -2.16 -8.67 8.77
N ALA A 108 -3.26 -9.32 9.15
CA ALA A 108 -4.43 -8.65 9.72
C ALA A 108 -4.10 -7.91 11.03
N GLU A 109 -3.27 -8.52 11.89
CA GLU A 109 -2.85 -7.93 13.15
C GLU A 109 -2.00 -6.67 12.93
N PHE A 110 -1.10 -6.68 11.95
CA PHE A 110 -0.34 -5.49 11.56
C PHE A 110 -1.25 -4.33 11.18
N ARG A 111 -2.27 -4.56 10.34
CA ARG A 111 -3.24 -3.51 9.98
C ARG A 111 -4.00 -3.00 11.19
N ARG A 112 -4.46 -3.90 12.06
CA ARG A 112 -5.21 -3.56 13.27
C ARG A 112 -4.39 -2.66 14.20
N GLN A 113 -3.11 -2.98 14.40
CA GLN A 113 -2.22 -2.23 15.28
C GLN A 113 -1.76 -0.90 14.66
N ASN A 114 -1.60 -0.83 13.33
CA ASN A 114 -0.96 0.30 12.65
C ASN A 114 -1.93 1.14 11.80
N GLY A 115 -3.24 0.97 11.90
CA GLY A 115 -4.25 1.70 11.10
C GLY A 115 -4.03 3.22 11.00
N PRO A 116 -3.82 3.95 12.11
CA PRO A 116 -3.50 5.38 12.06
C PRO A 116 -2.18 5.70 11.34
N ALA A 117 -1.16 4.85 11.48
CA ALA A 117 0.13 5.01 10.81
C ALA A 117 0.00 4.81 9.29
N ILE A 118 -0.77 3.79 8.88
CA ILE A 118 -1.12 3.55 7.46
C ILE A 118 -1.85 4.77 6.87
N GLY A 119 -2.77 5.39 7.62
CA GLY A 119 -3.42 6.64 7.20
C GLY A 119 -2.42 7.79 6.97
N ARG A 120 -1.39 7.91 7.82
CA ARG A 120 -0.31 8.91 7.65
C ARG A 120 0.57 8.61 6.44
N VAL A 121 0.82 7.33 6.12
CA VAL A 121 1.54 6.94 4.89
C VAL A 121 0.81 7.45 3.64
N CYS A 122 -0.52 7.28 3.57
CA CYS A 122 -1.32 7.83 2.47
C CYS A 122 -1.19 9.34 2.34
N ALA A 123 -1.19 10.07 3.46
CA ALA A 123 -1.00 11.52 3.46
C ALA A 123 0.39 11.91 2.94
N ARG A 124 1.45 11.17 3.33
CA ARG A 124 2.81 11.36 2.82
C ARG A 124 2.91 11.05 1.33
N PHE A 125 2.26 9.99 0.85
CA PHE A 125 2.21 9.67 -0.57
C PHE A 125 1.59 10.81 -1.39
N VAL A 126 0.45 11.35 -0.95
CA VAL A 126 -0.20 12.49 -1.61
C VAL A 126 0.69 13.73 -1.58
N ALA A 127 1.39 14.00 -0.48
CA ALA A 127 2.33 15.11 -0.39
C ALA A 127 3.48 14.95 -1.41
N LEU A 128 4.08 13.76 -1.47
CA LEU A 128 5.14 13.41 -2.41
C LEU A 128 4.67 13.58 -3.87
N CYS A 129 3.48 13.09 -4.22
CA CYS A 129 2.92 13.28 -5.56
C CYS A 129 2.70 14.77 -5.90
N ARG A 130 2.40 15.63 -4.91
CA ARG A 130 2.30 17.08 -5.13
C ARG A 130 3.66 17.72 -5.34
N GLU A 131 4.67 17.32 -4.58
CA GLU A 131 6.05 17.82 -4.72
C GLU A 131 6.65 17.46 -6.08
N MET A 132 6.37 16.25 -6.57
CA MET A 132 6.79 15.81 -7.90
C MET A 132 5.93 16.36 -9.05
N GLY A 133 4.92 17.18 -8.75
CA GLY A 133 4.02 17.75 -9.76
C GLY A 133 3.09 16.74 -10.44
N LEU A 134 2.96 15.51 -9.91
CA LEU A 134 2.06 14.47 -10.44
C LEU A 134 0.58 14.77 -10.13
N LEU A 135 0.33 15.57 -9.09
CA LEU A 135 -1.00 16.07 -8.76
C LEU A 135 -1.09 17.56 -9.09
N THR A 136 -1.94 17.91 -10.06
CA THR A 136 -2.25 19.30 -10.37
C THR A 136 -2.91 19.94 -9.15
N GLY A 137 -2.18 20.83 -8.48
CA GLY A 137 -2.78 21.66 -7.43
C GLY A 137 -3.83 22.60 -8.02
N THR A 138 -5.02 22.66 -7.42
CA THR A 138 -5.94 23.77 -7.67
C THR A 138 -5.27 25.06 -7.17
N ARG A 139 -4.87 25.96 -8.08
CA ARG A 139 -4.38 27.29 -7.70
C ARG A 139 -5.48 28.02 -6.94
N VAL A 140 -5.24 28.32 -5.68
CA VAL A 140 -6.10 29.20 -4.87
C VAL A 140 -5.50 30.60 -4.93
N ALA A 141 -6.14 31.50 -5.67
CA ALA A 141 -5.82 32.92 -5.63
C ALA A 141 -6.64 33.58 -4.53
N ILE A 142 -5.98 34.29 -3.61
CA ILE A 142 -6.63 35.10 -2.58
C ILE A 142 -6.46 36.56 -3.03
N ASP A 143 -7.53 37.14 -3.59
CA ASP A 143 -7.58 38.56 -3.98
C ASP A 143 -8.33 39.36 -2.89
N GLY A 144 -7.78 40.52 -2.50
CA GLY A 144 -8.36 41.44 -1.51
C GLY A 144 -9.43 42.37 -2.10
N SER A 145 -9.68 42.30 -3.41
CA SER A 145 -10.60 43.18 -4.12
C SER A 145 -12.06 42.68 -4.06
N LYS A 146 -12.98 43.52 -3.60
CA LYS A 146 -14.41 43.17 -3.50
C LYS A 146 -15.13 43.36 -4.85
N PHE A 147 -15.09 42.35 -5.70
CA PHE A 147 -15.90 42.29 -6.93
C PHE A 147 -17.19 41.46 -6.73
N LYS A 148 -18.26 41.79 -7.46
CA LYS A 148 -19.48 40.96 -7.55
C LYS A 148 -19.14 39.70 -8.37
N ALA A 149 -18.64 38.67 -7.70
CA ALA A 149 -18.40 37.36 -8.29
C ALA A 149 -19.67 36.49 -8.24
N VAL A 150 -19.82 35.56 -9.19
CA VAL A 150 -20.79 34.46 -9.11
C VAL A 150 -20.33 33.47 -8.03
N ASN A 151 -20.45 33.89 -6.77
CA ASN A 151 -19.99 33.15 -5.61
C ASN A 151 -21.14 32.29 -5.08
N ASN A 152 -21.32 31.11 -5.66
CA ASN A 152 -22.21 30.11 -5.07
C ASN A 152 -21.67 29.78 -3.66
N ARG A 153 -22.54 29.79 -2.64
CA ARG A 153 -22.23 29.43 -1.24
C ARG A 153 -21.45 28.12 -1.13
N ASP A 154 -21.64 27.18 -2.06
CA ASP A 154 -20.94 25.89 -2.09
C ASP A 154 -19.48 25.98 -2.53
N ARG A 155 -19.10 27.03 -3.27
CA ARG A 155 -17.73 27.28 -3.74
C ARG A 155 -16.91 28.17 -2.80
N ASN A 156 -17.50 28.66 -1.71
CA ASN A 156 -16.79 29.35 -0.64
C ASN A 156 -16.18 28.32 0.34
N PHE A 157 -14.86 28.35 0.53
CA PHE A 157 -14.14 27.53 1.50
C PHE A 157 -13.76 28.37 2.73
N THR A 158 -14.48 28.17 3.83
CA THR A 158 -14.13 28.73 5.13
C THR A 158 -13.31 27.74 5.93
N GLN A 159 -12.61 28.20 6.98
CA GLN A 159 -11.86 27.32 7.89
C GLN A 159 -12.73 26.14 8.38
N GLY A 160 -13.92 26.43 8.91
CA GLY A 160 -14.84 25.39 9.38
C GLY A 160 -15.40 24.46 8.28
N LYS A 161 -15.33 24.83 6.99
CA LYS A 161 -15.64 23.91 5.88
C LYS A 161 -14.45 23.02 5.54
N LEU A 162 -13.23 23.57 5.58
CA LEU A 162 -12.01 22.79 5.39
C LEU A 162 -11.86 21.74 6.50
N ASP A 163 -12.12 22.12 7.75
CA ASP A 163 -12.07 21.19 8.90
C ASP A 163 -13.09 20.06 8.74
N ARG A 164 -14.34 20.37 8.34
CA ARG A 164 -15.34 19.35 8.01
C ARG A 164 -14.94 18.45 6.86
N ARG A 165 -14.35 19.00 5.79
CA ARG A 165 -13.87 18.22 4.64
C ARG A 165 -12.76 17.26 5.06
N ARG A 166 -11.84 17.73 5.90
CA ARG A 166 -10.77 16.90 6.48
C ARG A 166 -11.34 15.75 7.30
N GLN A 167 -12.28 16.04 8.19
CA GLN A 167 -12.96 15.02 8.99
C GLN A 167 -13.67 13.97 8.11
N GLN A 168 -14.38 14.39 7.06
CA GLN A 168 -15.00 13.47 6.11
C GLN A 168 -14.00 12.54 5.39
N ILE A 169 -12.81 13.04 5.07
CA ILE A 169 -11.74 12.24 4.46
C ILE A 169 -11.22 11.22 5.48
N GLU A 170 -10.96 11.65 6.71
CA GLU A 170 -10.51 10.78 7.80
C GLU A 170 -11.54 9.67 8.10
N GLU A 171 -12.84 10.00 8.12
CA GLU A 171 -13.94 9.04 8.23
C GLU A 171 -13.98 8.07 7.04
N SER A 172 -13.74 8.55 5.82
CA SER A 172 -13.70 7.68 4.64
C SER A 172 -12.53 6.70 4.68
N VAL A 173 -11.36 7.13 5.17
CA VAL A 173 -10.19 6.26 5.39
C VAL A 173 -10.52 5.19 6.44
N SER A 174 -11.10 5.60 7.56
CA SER A 174 -11.52 4.68 8.63
C SER A 174 -12.53 3.64 8.11
N ARG A 175 -13.54 4.08 7.36
CA ARG A 175 -14.53 3.20 6.71
C ARG A 175 -13.86 2.19 5.79
N TYR A 176 -12.89 2.62 4.98
CA TYR A 176 -12.16 1.71 4.10
C TYR A 176 -11.39 0.64 4.88
N LEU A 177 -10.69 1.02 5.96
CA LEU A 177 -10.02 0.04 6.83
C LEU A 177 -11.01 -0.98 7.43
N SER A 178 -12.20 -0.54 7.85
CA SER A 178 -13.26 -1.45 8.32
C SER A 178 -13.81 -2.38 7.24
N GLN A 179 -13.80 -1.96 5.97
CA GLN A 179 -14.18 -2.83 4.85
C GLN A 179 -13.17 -3.96 4.64
N LEU A 180 -11.88 -3.71 4.88
CA LEU A 180 -10.84 -4.75 4.85
C LEU A 180 -11.08 -5.80 5.94
N ASP A 181 -11.45 -5.38 7.15
CA ASP A 181 -11.78 -6.31 8.23
C ASP A 181 -13.05 -7.12 7.92
N THR A 182 -14.03 -6.52 7.26
CA THR A 182 -15.21 -7.23 6.77
C THR A 182 -14.84 -8.27 5.72
N ALA A 183 -13.96 -7.91 4.77
CA ALA A 183 -13.48 -8.83 3.75
C ALA A 183 -12.77 -10.05 4.35
N ASP A 184 -11.96 -9.85 5.40
CA ASP A 184 -11.30 -10.95 6.12
C ASP A 184 -12.27 -11.92 6.79
N ARG A 185 -13.47 -11.47 7.19
CA ARG A 185 -14.50 -12.33 7.78
C ARG A 185 -15.30 -13.10 6.73
N GLN A 186 -15.47 -12.52 5.55
CA GLN A 186 -16.29 -13.08 4.46
C GLN A 186 -15.51 -14.04 3.57
N ASP A 187 -14.18 -13.96 3.56
CA ASP A 187 -13.33 -14.83 2.74
C ASP A 187 -13.28 -16.24 3.38
N PRO A 188 -13.86 -17.27 2.73
CA PRO A 188 -13.90 -18.61 3.31
C PRO A 188 -12.47 -19.13 3.51
N THR A 189 -12.22 -19.72 4.68
CA THR A 189 -10.99 -20.46 4.92
C THR A 189 -10.94 -21.60 3.89
N PRO A 190 -9.87 -21.72 3.08
CA PRO A 190 -9.72 -22.90 2.26
C PRO A 190 -9.66 -24.11 3.19
N GLU A 191 -10.58 -25.06 3.03
CA GLU A 191 -10.50 -26.37 3.69
C GLU A 191 -9.16 -27.01 3.29
N LEU A 192 -8.40 -27.43 4.29
CA LEU A 192 -7.11 -28.11 4.14
C LEU A 192 -7.30 -29.51 3.56
#